data_AF-A0A5J4WAQ2-F1
#
_entry.id   AF-A0A5J4WAQ2-F1
#
_cell.length_a   1.000
_cell.length_b   1.000
_cell.length_c   1.000
_cell.angle_alpha   90.00
_cell.angle_beta   90.00
_cell.angle_gamma   90.00
#
_symmetry.space_group_name_H-M   'P 1'
#
loop_
_entity.id
_entity.type
_entity.pdbx_description
1 polymer ?
#
loop_
_entity_poly.entity_id
_entity_poly.type
_entity_poly.pdbx_seq_one_letter_code
_entity_poly.pdbx_strand_id
1 'polypeptide(L)' 'MSSYTENVEEKKDSFYLETLALPGEINSIVVGRFFNRNIETLILAKSTFLSIFHNNDEEDSFDFVDHICVYKEVYSLCTS' A
#
# COMPACT_ATOMS: atom_id res chain seq x y z
N MET A 1 -0.66 -5.11 -40.78
CA MET A 1 -0.20 -4.14 -39.76
C MET A 1 -0.99 -4.45 -38.49
N SER A 2 -0.44 -5.28 -37.61
CA SER A 2 -1.08 -5.56 -36.32
C SER A 2 -0.97 -4.31 -35.46
N SER A 3 -2.11 -3.74 -35.09
CA SER A 3 -2.18 -2.66 -34.12
C SER A 3 -1.68 -3.20 -32.78
N TYR A 4 -0.60 -2.62 -32.28
CA TYR A 4 -0.14 -2.79 -30.92
C TYR A 4 -1.26 -2.30 -29.99
N THR A 5 -1.98 -3.22 -29.36
CA THR A 5 -2.77 -2.90 -28.18
C THR A 5 -1.76 -2.54 -27.10
N GLU A 6 -1.60 -1.25 -26.84
CA GLU A 6 -0.80 -0.73 -25.74
C GLU A 6 -1.24 -1.43 -24.44
N ASN A 7 -0.29 -2.03 -23.74
CA ASN A 7 -0.47 -2.54 -22.38
C ASN A 7 -0.75 -1.36 -21.44
N VAL A 8 -2.02 -1.01 -21.26
CA VAL A 8 -2.49 0.02 -20.29
C VAL A 8 -2.48 -0.51 -18.83
N GLU A 9 -1.78 -1.61 -18.56
CA GLU A 9 -1.53 -2.07 -17.18
C GLU A 9 -0.37 -1.29 -16.51
N GLU A 10 0.45 -0.58 -17.28
CA GLU A 10 1.58 0.20 -16.77
C GLU A 10 1.14 1.58 -16.23
N LYS A 11 0.59 1.64 -14.99
CA LYS A 11 0.72 2.77 -14.02
C LYS A 11 -0.26 2.79 -12.83
N LYS A 12 -1.08 1.76 -12.62
CA LYS A 12 -2.03 1.76 -11.49
C LYS A 12 -1.33 1.93 -10.13
N ASP A 13 -0.23 1.21 -9.90
CA ASP A 13 0.50 1.21 -8.64
C ASP A 13 0.98 2.61 -8.19
N SER A 14 1.41 3.45 -9.13
CA SER A 14 1.84 4.82 -8.82
C SER A 14 0.68 5.70 -8.37
N PHE A 15 -0.50 5.51 -8.95
CA PHE A 15 -1.69 6.30 -8.62
C PHE A 15 -2.22 5.98 -7.22
N TYR A 16 -2.17 4.71 -6.81
CA TYR A 16 -2.57 4.32 -5.45
C TYR A 16 -1.65 4.90 -4.39
N LEU A 17 -0.32 4.90 -4.59
CA LEU A 17 0.59 5.44 -3.58
C LEU A 17 0.45 6.96 -3.43
N GLU A 18 0.19 7.68 -4.52
CA GLU A 18 -0.08 9.13 -4.50
C GLU A 18 -1.36 9.49 -3.71
N THR A 19 -2.36 8.62 -3.68
CA THR A 19 -3.57 8.85 -2.87
C THR A 19 -3.37 8.49 -1.41
N LEU A 20 -2.43 7.60 -1.10
CA LEU A 20 -2.21 7.09 0.26
C LEU A 20 -1.16 7.88 1.04
N ALA A 21 -0.20 8.56 0.39
CA ALA A 21 0.84 9.34 1.06
C ALA A 21 1.44 10.44 0.18
N LEU A 22 2.06 11.44 0.81
CA LEU A 22 2.86 12.42 0.07
C LEU A 22 4.22 11.81 -0.37
N PRO A 23 4.80 12.25 -1.49
CA PRO A 23 6.12 11.82 -1.91
C PRO A 23 7.17 12.02 -0.81
N GLY A 24 7.90 10.96 -0.48
CA GLY A 24 8.94 10.97 0.55
C GLY A 24 8.47 10.65 1.97
N GLU A 25 7.16 10.47 2.21
CA GLU A 25 6.66 10.06 3.52
C GLU A 25 6.84 8.57 3.81
N ILE A 26 6.82 7.73 2.77
CA ILE A 26 6.85 6.28 2.94
C ILE A 26 8.30 5.79 3.01
N ASN A 27 8.70 5.26 4.16
CA ASN A 27 10.02 4.68 4.38
C ASN A 27 10.06 3.19 3.99
N SER A 28 8.96 2.47 4.18
CA SER A 28 8.88 1.03 3.90
C SER A 28 7.42 0.61 3.70
N ILE A 29 7.21 -0.44 2.92
CA ILE A 29 5.89 -0.98 2.56
C ILE A 29 5.93 -2.49 2.73
N VAL A 30 4.87 -3.07 3.28
CA VAL A 30 4.59 -4.50 3.20
C VAL A 30 3.14 -4.74 2.81
N VAL A 31 2.95 -5.79 2.00
CA VAL A 31 1.63 -6.29 1.62
C VAL A 31 1.53 -7.73 2.11
N GLY A 32 0.41 -8.08 2.71
CA GLY A 32 0.19 -9.43 3.21
C GLY A 32 -1.12 -9.58 3.97
N ARG A 33 -1.38 -10.78 4.48
CA ARG A 33 -2.63 -11.12 5.19
C ARG A 33 -2.37 -11.20 6.68
N PHE A 34 -2.26 -10.04 7.34
CA PHE A 34 -1.80 -9.93 8.74
C PHE A 34 -2.90 -10.15 9.76
N PHE A 35 -4.07 -9.55 9.55
CA PHE A 35 -5.19 -9.57 10.51
C PHE A 35 -6.21 -10.65 10.17
N ASN A 36 -6.43 -10.89 8.88
CA ASN A 36 -7.37 -11.90 8.37
C ASN A 36 -6.75 -12.59 7.15
N ARG A 37 -6.81 -13.94 7.11
CA ARG A 37 -6.29 -14.73 5.99
C ARG A 37 -7.03 -14.50 4.66
N ASN A 38 -8.22 -13.90 4.73
CA ASN A 38 -9.06 -13.65 3.56
C ASN A 38 -8.97 -12.20 3.05
N ILE A 39 -8.30 -11.30 3.77
CA ILE A 39 -8.20 -9.88 3.41
C ILE A 39 -6.73 -9.54 3.26
N GLU A 40 -6.35 -9.09 2.07
CA GLU A 40 -5.02 -8.54 1.85
C GLU A 40 -4.92 -7.15 2.48
N THR A 41 -3.81 -6.90 3.17
CA THR A 41 -3.56 -5.70 3.94
C THR A 41 -2.28 -5.05 3.45
N LEU A 42 -2.35 -3.75 3.20
CA LEU A 42 -1.22 -2.89 2.90
C LEU A 42 -0.83 -2.14 4.17
N ILE A 43 0.44 -2.22 4.56
CA ILE A 43 0.98 -1.46 5.69
C ILE A 43 2.09 -0.55 5.18
N LEU A 44 1.91 0.76 5.41
CA LEU A 44 2.88 1.80 5.08
C LEU A 44 3.57 2.28 6.36
N ALA A 45 4.90 2.17 6.41
CA ALA A 45 5.70 2.86 7.40
C ALA A 45 5.94 4.31 6.96
N LYS A 46 5.44 5.25 7.75
CA LYS A 46 5.60 6.70 7.56
C LYS A 46 6.32 7.32 8.75
N SER A 47 7.65 7.32 8.72
CA SER A 47 8.52 7.77 9.81
C SER A 47 8.20 7.10 11.15
N THR A 48 7.34 7.69 11.97
CA THR A 48 6.96 7.22 13.31
C THR A 48 5.54 6.64 13.40
N PHE A 49 4.90 6.45 12.24
CA PHE A 49 3.54 5.91 12.13
C PHE A 49 3.52 4.69 11.21
N LEU A 50 2.65 3.74 11.53
CA LEU A 50 2.22 2.69 10.61
C LEU A 50 0.80 3.02 10.15
N SER A 51 0.58 3.04 8.84
CA SER A 51 -0.74 3.26 8.24
C SER A 51 -1.22 1.93 7.68
N ILE A 52 -2.40 1.49 8.09
CA ILE A 52 -2.94 0.18 7.73
C ILE A 52 -4.14 0.38 6.81
N PHE A 53 -4.13 -0.35 5.70
CA PHE A 53 -5.22 -0.38 4.74
C PHE A 53 -5.60 -1.82 4.40
N HIS A 54 -6.88 -2.06 4.15
CA HIS A 54 -7.35 -3.32 3.58
C HIS A 54 -7.61 -3.15 2.09
N ASN A 55 -7.20 -4.14 1.30
CA ASN A 55 -7.58 -4.20 -0.10
C ASN A 55 -9.09 -4.43 -0.21
N ASN A 56 -9.75 -3.60 -0.99
CA ASN A 56 -11.13 -3.75 -1.41
C ASN A 56 -11.14 -4.13 -2.90
N ASP A 57 -11.21 -5.44 -3.16
CA ASP A 57 -11.21 -6.01 -4.52
C ASP A 57 -12.45 -5.59 -5.34
N GLU A 58 -13.55 -5.18 -4.69
CA GLU A 58 -14.79 -4.78 -5.38
C GLU A 58 -14.68 -3.37 -5.97
N GLU A 59 -14.10 -2.45 -5.20
CA GLU A 59 -13.91 -1.04 -5.61
C GLU A 59 -12.53 -0.77 -6.19
N ASP A 60 -11.67 -1.81 -6.25
CA ASP A 60 -10.28 -1.72 -6.72
C ASP A 60 -9.54 -0.60 -5.97
N SER A 61 -9.64 -0.62 -4.63
CA SER A 61 -9.21 0.45 -3.74
C SER A 61 -8.59 -0.09 -2.43
N PHE A 62 -8.04 0.81 -1.62
CA PHE A 62 -7.50 0.50 -0.30
C PHE A 62 -8.27 1.27 0.77
N ASP A 63 -9.03 0.55 1.58
CA ASP A 63 -9.82 1.11 2.66
C ASP A 63 -8.93 1.39 3.87
N PHE A 64 -9.00 2.61 4.39
CA PHE A 64 -8.26 3.00 5.59
C PHE A 64 -8.78 2.24 6.82
N VAL A 65 -7.85 1.65 7.57
CA VAL A 65 -8.16 0.91 8.80
C VAL A 65 -7.69 1.69 10.03
N ASP A 66 -6.39 2.02 10.09
CA ASP A 66 -5.82 2.67 11.28
C ASP A 66 -4.47 3.36 11.03
N HIS A 67 -4.11 4.25 11.94
CA HIS A 67 -2.78 4.83 12.10
C HIS A 67 -2.22 4.52 13.50
N ILE A 68 -1.16 3.73 13.55
CA ILE A 68 -0.51 3.34 14.80
C ILE A 68 0.76 4.17 14.99
N CYS A 69 0.81 4.98 16.06
CA CYS A 69 2.03 5.63 16.52
C CYS A 69 2.99 4.59 17.09
N VAL A 70 4.18 4.47 16.51
CA VAL A 70 5.25 3.60 17.06
C VAL A 70 6.30 4.38 17.86
N TYR A 71 6.16 5.71 17.94
CA TYR A 71 6.98 6.65 18.73
C TYR A 71 8.49 6.63 18.45
N LYS A 72 8.93 5.82 17.47
CA LYS A 72 10.30 5.70 16.99
C LYS A 72 10.29 5.53 15.48
N GLU A 73 11.38 5.93 14.84
CA GLU A 73 11.52 5.82 13.39
C GLU A 73 11.53 4.35 12.94
N VAL A 74 10.74 4.04 11.91
CA VAL A 74 10.67 2.72 11.28
C VAL A 74 11.57 2.71 10.06
N TYR A 75 12.65 1.93 10.13
CA TYR A 75 13.61 1.82 9.03
C TYR A 75 13.21 0.76 7.99
N SER A 76 12.53 -0.30 8.40
CA SER A 76 12.16 -1.40 7.52
C SER A 76 11.00 -2.20 8.11
N LEU A 77 10.07 -2.59 7.23
CA LEU A 77 9.06 -3.60 7.47
C LEU A 77 9.42 -4.84 6.64
N CYS A 78 9.29 -6.02 7.25
CA CYS A 78 9.56 -7.30 6.59
C CYS A 78 8.38 -8.25 6.85
N THR A 79 8.06 -9.08 5.87
CA THR A 79 7.14 -10.20 6.01
C THR A 79 7.82 -11.49 5.55
N SER A 80 7.47 -12.61 6.18
CA SER A 80 7.99 -13.96 5.89
C SER A 80 7.23 -14.65 4.76
#